data_AF-A0A1D2QXM2-F1
#
_entry.id   AF-A0A1D2QXM2-F1
#
_cell.length_a   1.000
_cell.length_b   1.000
_cell.length_c   1.000
_cell.angle_alpha   90.00
_cell.angle_beta   90.00
_cell.angle_gamma   90.00
#
_symmetry.space_group_name_H-M   'P 1'
#
loop_
_entity.id
_entity.type
_entity.pdbx_description
1 polymer ?
#
loop_
_entity_poly.entity_id
_entity_poly.type
_entity_poly.pdbx_seq_one_letter_code
_entity_poly.pdbx_strand_id
1 'polypeptide(L)'
;MSDSCWTEKGGTLSDKSARKEFGLTQEEIIEAINDGKLQYRVNYMHGNPYLRLIRSEVEALVDEKYGKNYLNKKKLKKELTQANRELKRLRAELASLEQRRIELLENIGE
;
A
#
# COMPACT_ATOMS: atom_id res chain seq x y z
N MET A 1 -10.15 -26.01 8.79
CA MET A 1 -9.85 -25.06 7.71
C MET A 1 -8.55 -25.47 7.07
N SER A 2 -8.53 -25.66 5.75
CA SER A 2 -7.53 -26.41 5.01
C SER A 2 -6.20 -25.66 4.89
N ASP A 3 -5.06 -26.36 4.94
CA ASP A 3 -3.70 -25.82 4.73
C ASP A 3 -3.50 -24.99 3.44
N SER A 4 -4.49 -25.03 2.54
CA SER A 4 -4.54 -24.28 1.28
C SER A 4 -4.35 -22.77 1.43
N CYS A 5 -4.89 -22.14 2.48
CA CYS A 5 -4.75 -20.68 2.66
C CYS A 5 -3.31 -20.26 2.95
N TRP A 6 -2.48 -21.17 3.47
CA TRP A 6 -1.07 -20.94 3.77
C TRP A 6 -0.16 -21.17 2.55
N THR A 7 -0.63 -21.82 1.49
CA THR A 7 0.18 -22.15 0.31
C THR A 7 -0.24 -21.38 -0.94
N GLU A 8 -1.40 -20.73 -0.90
CA GLU A 8 -1.86 -19.89 -1.99
C GLU A 8 -0.93 -18.68 -2.25
N LYS A 9 -0.63 -18.43 -3.52
CA LYS A 9 0.21 -17.30 -3.93
C LYS A 9 -0.47 -15.99 -3.52
N GLY A 10 0.16 -15.29 -2.58
CA GLY A 10 -0.39 -14.05 -2.03
C GLY A 10 -1.46 -14.23 -0.96
N GLY A 11 -1.75 -15.47 -0.55
CA GLY A 11 -2.68 -15.78 0.55
C GLY A 11 -2.13 -15.46 1.94
N THR A 12 -0.83 -15.19 2.07
CA THR A 12 -0.18 -14.82 3.33
C THR A 12 0.71 -13.60 3.21
N LEU A 13 0.92 -12.89 4.31
CA LEU A 13 1.86 -11.77 4.42
C LEU A 13 2.56 -11.76 5.79
N SER A 14 3.62 -10.98 5.94
CA SER A 14 4.26 -10.78 7.25
C SER A 14 3.51 -9.73 8.09
N ASP A 15 3.68 -9.74 9.42
CA ASP A 15 3.23 -8.66 10.31
C ASP A 15 3.74 -7.29 9.86
N LYS A 16 5.00 -7.21 9.41
CA LYS A 16 5.58 -5.97 8.89
C LYS A 16 4.84 -5.48 7.63
N SER A 17 4.52 -6.39 6.72
CA SER A 17 3.71 -6.06 5.54
C SER A 17 2.28 -5.69 5.93
N ALA A 18 1.68 -6.37 6.91
CA ALA A 18 0.32 -6.09 7.36
C ALA A 18 0.21 -4.65 7.90
N ARG A 19 1.16 -4.24 8.74
CA ARG A 19 1.25 -2.86 9.25
C ARG A 19 1.43 -1.85 8.14
N LYS A 20 2.28 -2.12 7.15
CA LYS A 20 2.55 -1.20 6.03
C LYS A 20 1.36 -1.07 5.06
N GLU A 21 0.82 -2.20 4.62
CA GLU A 21 -0.25 -2.27 3.62
C GLU A 21 -1.58 -1.83 4.22
N PHE A 22 -1.95 -2.38 5.38
CA PHE A 22 -3.27 -2.21 5.98
C PHE A 22 -3.31 -1.10 7.03
N GLY A 23 -2.16 -0.65 7.54
CA GLY A 23 -2.10 0.41 8.56
C GLY A 23 -2.41 -0.08 9.97
N LEU A 24 -2.43 -1.40 10.18
CA LEU A 24 -2.55 -2.00 11.51
C LEU A 24 -1.33 -1.64 12.36
N THR A 25 -1.51 -1.61 13.68
CA THR A 25 -0.38 -1.58 14.63
C THR A 25 0.06 -2.98 15.02
N GLN A 26 1.21 -3.11 15.69
CA GLN A 26 1.68 -4.40 16.17
C GLN A 26 0.75 -4.96 17.26
N GLU A 27 0.27 -4.08 18.12
CA GLU A 27 -0.63 -4.37 19.23
C GLU A 27 -1.96 -4.91 18.70
N GLU A 28 -2.53 -4.29 17.66
CA GLU A 28 -3.78 -4.76 17.04
C GLU A 28 -3.65 -6.15 16.43
N ILE A 29 -2.48 -6.48 15.88
CA ILE A 29 -2.20 -7.83 15.34
C ILE A 29 -2.13 -8.83 16.49
N ILE A 30 -1.46 -8.49 17.59
CA ILE A 30 -1.33 -9.37 18.76
C ILE A 30 -2.68 -9.58 19.44
N GLU A 31 -3.48 -8.51 19.61
CA GLU A 31 -4.84 -8.59 20.13
C GLU A 31 -5.71 -9.51 19.27
N ALA A 32 -5.69 -9.34 17.93
CA ALA A 32 -6.47 -10.19 17.04
C ALA A 32 -6.03 -11.66 17.07
N ILE A 33 -4.73 -11.93 17.28
CA ILE A 33 -4.22 -13.29 17.50
C ILE A 33 -4.76 -13.86 18.81
N ASN A 34 -4.70 -13.08 19.90
CA ASN A 34 -5.18 -13.51 21.22
C ASN A 34 -6.69 -13.75 21.23
N ASP A 35 -7.45 -12.94 20.49
CA ASP A 35 -8.90 -13.08 20.29
C ASP A 35 -9.27 -14.24 19.34
N GLY A 36 -8.28 -14.91 18.74
CA GLY A 36 -8.49 -16.00 17.78
C GLY A 36 -9.03 -15.55 16.42
N LYS A 37 -9.04 -14.24 16.14
CA LYS A 37 -9.49 -13.65 14.87
C LYS A 37 -8.44 -13.73 13.76
N LEU A 38 -7.18 -13.90 14.14
CA LEU A 38 -6.05 -13.94 13.21
C LEU A 38 -5.15 -15.13 13.50
N GLN A 39 -4.98 -15.99 12.51
CA GLN A 39 -4.04 -17.09 12.56
C GLN A 39 -2.64 -16.62 12.20
N TYR A 40 -1.65 -17.18 12.88
CA TYR A 40 -0.25 -16.87 12.64
C TYR A 40 0.62 -18.13 12.61
N ARG A 41 1.74 -18.03 11.90
CA ARG A 41 2.87 -18.96 11.99
C ARG A 41 4.15 -18.14 12.17
N VAL A 42 5.06 -18.61 13.02
CA VAL A 42 6.39 -18.00 13.11
C VAL A 42 7.22 -18.50 11.94
N ASN A 43 7.86 -17.58 11.23
CA ASN A 43 8.78 -17.91 10.15
C ASN A 43 10.03 -17.03 10.25
N TYR A 44 11.09 -17.40 9.53
CA TYR A 44 12.37 -16.70 9.59
C TYR A 44 12.76 -16.19 8.20
N MET A 45 13.16 -14.92 8.13
CA MET A 45 13.73 -14.32 6.93
C MET A 45 15.14 -13.85 7.26
N HIS A 46 16.15 -14.47 6.65
CA HIS A 46 17.56 -14.18 6.92
C HIS A 46 17.93 -14.20 8.43
N GLY A 47 17.36 -15.13 9.19
CA GLY A 47 17.58 -15.25 10.65
C GLY A 47 16.68 -14.35 11.51
N ASN A 48 15.95 -13.41 10.93
CA ASN A 48 15.00 -12.58 11.67
C ASN A 48 13.62 -13.25 11.72
N PRO A 49 13.06 -13.52 12.92
CA PRO A 49 11.71 -14.04 13.05
C PRO A 49 10.69 -12.99 12.63
N TYR A 50 9.62 -13.44 11.97
CA TYR A 50 8.45 -12.63 11.65
C TYR A 50 7.19 -13.47 11.79
N LEU A 51 6.06 -12.80 12.01
CA LEU A 51 4.77 -13.48 12.03
C LEU A 51 4.23 -13.54 10.61
N ARG A 52 4.00 -14.75 10.13
CA ARG A 52 3.29 -15.00 8.88
C ARG A 52 1.79 -15.08 9.18
N LEU A 53 1.02 -14.21 8.54
CA LEU A 53 -0.41 -14.00 8.76
C LEU A 53 -1.18 -14.34 7.48
N ILE A 54 -2.44 -14.77 7.61
CA ILE A 54 -3.34 -15.02 6.48
C ILE A 54 -3.92 -13.69 6.00
N ARG A 55 -3.81 -13.39 4.70
CA ARG A 55 -4.22 -12.09 4.14
C ARG A 55 -5.71 -11.83 4.26
N SER A 56 -6.55 -12.82 3.99
CA SER A 56 -8.01 -12.68 4.08
C SER A 56 -8.49 -12.38 5.50
N GLU A 57 -7.84 -12.95 6.52
CA GLU A 57 -8.15 -12.66 7.92
C GLU A 57 -7.71 -11.25 8.32
N VAL A 58 -6.54 -10.80 7.84
CA VAL A 58 -6.09 -9.41 8.02
C VAL A 58 -7.07 -8.42 7.37
N GLU A 59 -7.55 -8.72 6.16
CA GLU A 59 -8.54 -7.90 5.47
C GLU A 59 -9.87 -7.84 6.25
N ALA A 60 -10.37 -8.98 6.72
CA ALA A 60 -11.58 -9.04 7.54
C ALA A 60 -11.44 -8.26 8.85
N LEU A 61 -10.29 -8.36 9.53
CA LEU A 61 -9.99 -7.60 10.75
C LEU A 61 -10.02 -6.08 10.49
N VAL A 62 -9.46 -5.64 9.36
CA VAL A 62 -9.43 -4.22 8.99
C VAL A 62 -10.82 -3.72 8.64
N ASP A 63 -11.60 -4.53 7.91
CA ASP A 63 -12.99 -4.21 7.58
C ASP A 63 -13.87 -4.14 8.83
N GLU A 64 -13.61 -4.97 9.85
CA GLU A 64 -14.29 -4.92 11.14
C GLU A 64 -13.91 -3.67 11.94
N LYS A 65 -12.61 -3.37 12.07
CA LYS A 65 -12.12 -2.23 12.89
C LYS A 65 -12.36 -0.86 12.25
N TYR A 66 -12.03 -0.72 10.97
CA TYR A 66 -12.00 0.57 10.28
C TYR A 66 -13.16 0.75 9.28
N GLY A 67 -13.94 -0.31 9.05
CA GLY A 67 -15.03 -0.35 8.08
C GLY A 67 -14.56 -0.67 6.66
N LYS A 68 -15.43 -1.33 5.89
CA LYS A 68 -15.20 -1.75 4.49
C LYS A 68 -14.70 -0.64 3.54
N ASN A 69 -14.98 0.62 3.87
CA ASN A 69 -14.59 1.77 3.05
C ASN A 69 -13.17 2.29 3.33
N TYR A 70 -12.52 1.85 4.42
CA TYR A 70 -11.20 2.35 4.80
C TYR A 70 -10.12 1.99 3.78
N LEU A 71 -10.06 0.72 3.37
CA LEU A 71 -9.08 0.25 2.40
C LEU A 71 -9.30 0.89 1.02
N ASN A 72 -10.54 1.02 0.59
CA ASN A 72 -10.89 1.72 -0.65
C ASN A 72 -10.49 3.20 -0.60
N LYS A 73 -10.79 3.90 0.49
CA LYS A 73 -10.39 5.31 0.66
C LYS A 73 -8.87 5.47 0.68
N LYS A 74 -8.13 4.53 1.28
CA LYS A 74 -6.65 4.53 1.29
C LYS A 74 -6.08 4.30 -0.10
N LYS A 75 -6.64 3.36 -0.88
CA LYS A 75 -6.29 3.13 -2.29
C LYS A 75 -6.53 4.39 -3.14
N LEU A 76 -7.73 4.97 -3.06
CA LEU A 76 -8.09 6.20 -3.77
C LEU A 76 -7.18 7.38 -3.41
N LYS A 77 -6.83 7.56 -2.13
CA LYS A 77 -5.86 8.60 -1.70
C LYS A 77 -4.47 8.37 -2.31
N LYS A 78 -4.02 7.11 -2.40
CA LYS A 78 -2.72 6.79 -3.00
C LYS A 78 -2.72 7.07 -4.50
N GLU A 79 -3.76 6.68 -5.21
CA GLU A 79 -3.93 6.99 -6.64
C GLU A 79 -3.98 8.51 -6.87
N LEU A 80 -4.72 9.24 -6.03
CA LEU A 80 -4.80 10.70 -6.11
C LEU A 80 -3.43 11.37 -5.88
N THR A 81 -2.65 10.91 -4.91
CA THR A 81 -1.30 11.46 -4.67
C THR A 81 -0.34 11.16 -5.80
N GLN A 82 -0.46 9.99 -6.44
CA GLN A 82 0.31 9.65 -7.64
C GLN A 82 -0.07 10.54 -8.82
N ALA A 83 -1.38 10.65 -9.13
CA ALA A 83 -1.88 11.51 -10.19
C ALA A 83 -1.45 12.98 -10.00
N ASN A 84 -1.52 13.50 -8.77
CA ASN A 84 -1.06 14.86 -8.46
C ASN A 84 0.44 15.06 -8.70
N ARG A 85 1.27 14.06 -8.40
CA ARG A 85 2.72 14.13 -8.68
C ARG A 85 3.00 14.15 -10.17
N GLU A 86 2.31 13.33 -10.94
CA GLU A 86 2.43 13.29 -12.40
C GLU A 86 1.96 14.60 -13.03
N LEU A 87 0.82 15.14 -12.60
CA LEU A 87 0.36 16.46 -13.01
C LEU A 87 1.38 17.55 -12.71
N LYS A 88 2.01 17.53 -11.53
CA LYS A 88 3.05 18.51 -11.18
C LYS A 88 4.27 18.39 -12.11
N ARG A 89 4.72 17.17 -12.39
CA ARG A 89 5.84 16.92 -13.31
C ARG A 89 5.52 17.44 -14.72
N LEU A 90 4.37 17.05 -15.26
CA LEU A 90 3.96 17.44 -16.61
C LEU A 90 3.79 18.96 -16.75
N ARG A 91 3.27 19.64 -15.71
CA ARG A 91 3.19 21.11 -15.70
C ARG A 91 4.56 21.78 -15.74
N ALA A 92 5.54 21.24 -15.00
CA ALA A 92 6.91 21.78 -15.03
C ALA A 92 7.57 21.56 -16.40
N GLU A 93 7.35 20.38 -17.00
CA GLU A 93 7.84 20.06 -18.34
C GLU A 93 7.19 20.95 -19.41
N LEU A 94 5.88 21.18 -19.32
CA LEU A 94 5.14 22.09 -20.19
C LEU A 94 5.67 23.53 -20.07
N ALA A 95 5.88 24.05 -18.86
CA ALA A 95 6.44 25.38 -18.65
C ALA A 95 7.84 25.53 -19.26
N SER A 96 8.68 24.50 -19.12
CA SER A 96 10.02 24.50 -19.74
C SER A 96 9.95 24.52 -21.27
N LEU A 97 9.02 23.76 -21.86
CA LEU A 97 8.80 23.73 -23.31
C LEU A 97 8.21 25.04 -23.83
N GLU A 98 7.30 25.67 -23.08
CA GLU A 98 6.75 26.99 -23.40
C GLU A 98 7.84 28.07 -23.40
N GLN A 99 8.70 28.08 -22.37
CA GLN A 99 9.86 28.98 -22.33
C GLN A 99 10.77 28.75 -23.53
N ARG A 100 11.10 27.47 -23.82
CA ARG A 100 11.95 27.15 -24.96
C ARG A 100 11.32 27.56 -26.30
N ARG A 101 10.00 27.45 -26.43
CA ARG A 101 9.27 27.91 -27.61
C ARG A 101 9.37 29.43 -27.77
N ILE A 102 9.21 30.20 -26.69
CA ILE A 102 9.35 31.67 -26.72
C ILE A 102 10.77 32.05 -27.13
N GLU A 103 11.79 31.45 -26.51
CA GLU A 103 13.19 31.67 -26.90
C GLU A 103 13.44 31.39 -28.38
N LEU A 104 12.90 30.27 -28.90
CA LEU A 104 13.04 29.92 -30.31
C LEU A 104 12.30 30.90 -31.23
N LEU A 105 11.12 31.39 -30.83
CA LEU A 105 10.38 32.41 -31.59
C LEU A 105 11.15 33.73 -31.64
N GLU A 106 11.67 34.21 -30.51
CA GLU A 106 12.51 35.42 -30.45
C GLU A 106 13.77 35.28 -31.33
N ASN A 107 14.38 34.09 -31.36
CA ASN A 107 15.53 33.82 -32.21
C ASN A 107 15.19 33.69 -33.71
N ILE A 108 13.95 33.37 -34.06
CA ILE A 108 13.49 33.24 -35.45
C ILE A 108 13.02 34.60 -36.02
N GLY A 109 12.62 35.55 -35.16
CA GLY A 109 12.40 36.94 -35.54
C GLY A 109 11.01 37.24 -36.10
N GLU A 110 10.03 37.34 -35.21
CA GLU A 110 9.02 38.41 -35.20
C GLU A 110 9.08 39.15 -33.87
#